data_AF-A0A7W3T2Y2-F1
#
_entry.id   AF-A0A7W3T2Y2-F1
#
_cell.length_a   1.000
_cell.length_b   1.000
_cell.length_c   1.000
_cell.angle_alpha   90.00
_cell.angle_beta   90.00
_cell.angle_gamma   90.00
#
_symmetry.space_group_name_H-M   'P 1'
#
loop_
_entity.id
_entity.type
_entity.pdbx_description
1 polymer ?
#
loop_
_entity_poly.entity_id
_entity_poly.type
_entity_poly.pdbx_seq_one_letter_code
_entity_poly.pdbx_strand_id
1 'polypeptide(L)'
;VLAFGGGGPHTLPNLGGLKVAFDALEGLRRQWACELGPHGVRVITVKTGGIPESIPTDFEGREAIEAQIVAHTLLRRAATLEDVGNAAVFAASDMAAAVTAADINITCGSVMD
;
A
#
# COMPACT_ATOMS: atom_id res chain seq x y z
N VAL A 1 -2.84 -6.49 -4.20
CA VAL A 1 -1.46 -6.62 -3.67
C VAL A 1 -1.23 -5.56 -2.60
N LEU A 2 -0.60 -5.87 -1.46
CA LEU A 2 -0.24 -4.86 -0.46
C LEU A 2 1.13 -4.28 -0.81
N ALA A 3 1.23 -2.97 -1.00
CA ALA A 3 2.46 -2.29 -1.39
C ALA A 3 2.77 -1.11 -0.45
N PHE A 4 3.98 -1.10 0.10
CA PHE A 4 4.47 0.00 0.93
C PHE A 4 4.92 1.18 0.05
N GLY A 5 4.48 2.40 0.37
CA GLY A 5 4.80 3.63 -0.36
C GLY A 5 4.14 3.76 -1.74
N GLY A 6 3.66 2.66 -2.34
CA GLY A 6 3.13 2.65 -3.70
C GLY A 6 4.22 2.92 -4.75
N GLY A 7 3.78 3.28 -5.95
CA GLY A 7 4.66 3.74 -7.03
C GLY A 7 4.72 5.27 -7.13
N GLY A 8 5.59 5.79 -7.98
CA GLY A 8 5.68 7.23 -8.28
C GLY A 8 6.97 7.91 -7.81
N PRO A 9 7.07 9.25 -7.88
CA PRO A 9 8.34 9.96 -7.70
C PRO A 9 8.79 10.05 -6.23
N HIS A 10 7.90 9.81 -5.27
CA HIS A 10 8.23 9.89 -3.84
C HIS A 10 9.08 8.69 -3.42
N THR A 11 10.22 8.95 -2.78
CA THR A 11 11.15 7.92 -2.32
C THR A 11 11.92 8.38 -1.08
N LEU A 12 12.45 7.42 -0.33
CA LEU A 12 13.29 7.66 0.84
C LEU A 12 14.72 7.17 0.56
N PRO A 13 15.75 7.77 1.18
CA PRO A 13 17.12 7.24 1.12
C PRO A 13 17.17 5.77 1.55
N ASN A 14 18.15 5.03 1.04
CA ASN A 14 18.46 3.64 1.41
C ASN A 14 17.42 2.57 1.05
N LEU A 15 16.40 2.88 0.24
CA LEU A 15 15.45 1.86 -0.27
C LEU A 15 16.03 1.00 -1.40
N GLY A 16 17.00 1.53 -2.16
CA GLY A 16 17.69 0.79 -3.24
C GLY A 16 16.73 0.09 -4.20
N GLY A 17 16.96 -1.20 -4.45
CA GLY A 17 16.14 -2.01 -5.35
C GLY A 17 14.68 -2.24 -4.89
N LEU A 18 14.38 -2.03 -3.60
CA LEU A 18 13.01 -2.20 -3.09
C LEU A 18 12.04 -1.22 -3.77
N LYS A 19 12.43 0.05 -3.91
CA LYS A 19 11.58 1.06 -4.57
C LYS A 19 11.33 0.73 -6.04
N VAL A 20 12.36 0.27 -6.74
CA VAL A 20 12.25 -0.13 -8.15
C VAL A 20 11.28 -1.30 -8.30
N ALA A 21 11.32 -2.28 -7.38
CA ALA A 21 10.39 -3.40 -7.38
C ALA A 21 8.93 -2.95 -7.14
N PHE A 22 8.70 -1.98 -6.25
CA PHE A 22 7.36 -1.42 -6.05
C PHE A 22 6.82 -0.67 -7.28
N ASP A 23 7.66 0.09 -7.99
CA ASP A 23 7.26 0.72 -9.24
C ASP A 23 6.94 -0.31 -10.33
N ALA A 24 7.74 -1.38 -10.42
CA ALA A 24 7.49 -2.49 -11.34
C ALA A 24 6.16 -3.19 -11.03
N LEU A 25 5.86 -3.43 -9.75
CA LEU A 25 4.61 -4.03 -9.30
C LEU A 25 3.39 -3.16 -9.67
N GLU A 26 3.51 -1.84 -9.57
CA GLU A 26 2.46 -0.92 -10.03
C GLU A 26 2.30 -0.95 -11.56
N GLY A 27 3.39 -1.14 -12.30
CA GLY A 27 3.34 -1.45 -13.73
C GLY A 27 2.57 -2.73 -14.03
N LEU A 28 2.89 -3.82 -13.33
CA LEU A 28 2.22 -5.11 -13.47
C LEU A 28 0.73 -5.03 -13.15
N ARG A 29 0.34 -4.31 -12.10
CA ARG A 29 -1.08 -4.07 -11.78
C ARG A 29 -1.84 -3.53 -13.00
N ARG A 30 -1.29 -2.51 -13.67
CA ARG A 30 -1.94 -1.90 -14.85
C ARG A 30 -2.02 -2.89 -16.01
N GLN A 31 -0.92 -3.60 -16.29
CA GLN A 31 -0.91 -4.61 -17.36
C GLN A 31 -1.92 -5.73 -17.10
N TRP A 32 -1.91 -6.32 -15.90
CA TRP A 32 -2.86 -7.38 -15.55
C TRP A 32 -4.30 -6.90 -15.49
N ALA A 33 -4.57 -5.67 -15.06
CA ALA A 33 -5.92 -5.13 -15.12
C ALA A 33 -6.43 -5.02 -16.57
N CYS A 34 -5.56 -4.62 -17.52
CA CYS A 34 -5.90 -4.61 -18.95
C CYS A 34 -6.11 -6.01 -19.51
N GLU A 35 -5.25 -6.97 -19.19
CA GLU A 35 -5.29 -8.34 -19.72
C GLU A 35 -6.43 -9.17 -19.12
N LEU A 36 -6.69 -9.02 -17.82
CA LEU A 36 -7.62 -9.87 -17.08
C LEU A 36 -9.01 -9.25 -16.92
N GLY A 37 -9.16 -7.94 -17.18
CA GLY A 37 -10.44 -7.23 -17.14
C GLY A 37 -11.53 -7.87 -18.00
N PRO A 38 -11.28 -8.27 -19.26
CA PRO A 38 -12.26 -8.98 -20.09
C PRO A 38 -12.73 -10.32 -19.52
N HIS A 39 -11.99 -10.90 -18.57
CA HIS A 39 -12.33 -12.13 -17.86
C HIS A 39 -13.04 -11.88 -16.52
N GLY A 40 -13.42 -10.64 -16.23
CA GLY A 40 -14.09 -10.25 -14.98
C GLY A 40 -13.15 -10.19 -13.76
N VAL A 41 -11.83 -10.25 -13.97
CA VAL A 41 -10.84 -10.19 -12.88
C VAL A 41 -10.40 -8.75 -12.66
N ARG A 42 -10.46 -8.30 -11.41
CA ARG A 42 -10.04 -6.96 -10.98
C ARG A 42 -8.65 -7.03 -10.36
N VAL A 43 -7.80 -6.06 -10.65
CA VAL A 43 -6.46 -5.96 -10.08
C VAL A 43 -6.29 -4.63 -9.36
N ILE A 44 -6.14 -4.71 -8.04
CA ILE A 44 -6.12 -3.57 -7.13
C ILE A 44 -4.88 -3.66 -6.23
N THR A 45 -4.21 -2.53 -6.03
CA THR A 45 -3.19 -2.38 -4.98
C THR A 45 -3.83 -1.83 -3.70
N VAL A 46 -3.47 -2.35 -2.54
CA VAL A 46 -3.68 -1.70 -1.25
C VAL A 46 -2.37 -1.01 -0.91
N LYS A 47 -2.38 0.32 -0.90
CA LYS A 47 -1.18 1.16 -0.70
C LYS A 47 -1.08 1.54 0.77
N THR A 48 0.05 1.24 1.42
CA THR A 48 0.30 1.54 2.84
C THR A 48 1.52 2.42 3.04
N GLY A 49 1.51 3.27 4.07
CA GLY A 49 2.66 4.07 4.49
C GLY A 49 3.55 3.37 5.52
N GLY A 50 3.23 2.11 5.87
CA GLY A 50 3.85 1.33 6.94
C GLY A 50 2.82 0.86 7.96
N ILE A 51 2.98 -0.38 8.41
CA ILE A 51 2.12 -1.02 9.42
C ILE A 51 3.00 -1.40 10.62
N PRO A 52 3.09 -0.59 11.68
CA PRO A 52 3.96 -0.86 12.84
C PRO A 52 3.73 -2.21 13.51
N GLU A 53 2.50 -2.72 13.46
CA GLU A 53 2.12 -4.06 13.96
C GLU A 53 2.83 -5.20 13.22
N SER A 54 3.29 -4.97 11.98
CA SER A 54 4.02 -5.96 11.18
C SER A 54 5.53 -5.99 11.45
N ILE A 55 6.06 -5.04 12.22
CA ILE A 55 7.47 -4.98 12.60
C ILE A 55 7.67 -5.91 13.81
N PRO A 56 8.63 -6.87 13.75
CA PRO A 56 8.90 -7.77 14.87
C PRO A 56 9.16 -7.00 16.17
N THR A 57 8.64 -7.51 17.29
CA THR A 57 8.71 -6.82 18.59
C THR A 57 10.14 -6.60 19.09
N ASP A 58 11.05 -7.49 18.70
CA ASP A 58 12.47 -7.50 19.03
C ASP A 58 13.35 -6.79 17.98
N PHE A 59 12.74 -6.19 16.96
CA PHE A 59 13.48 -5.46 15.93
C PHE A 59 14.12 -4.18 16.49
N GLU A 60 15.44 -4.08 16.42
CA GLU A 60 16.18 -2.90 16.82
C GLU A 60 15.73 -1.67 16.02
N GLY A 61 15.35 -0.60 16.71
CA GLY A 61 14.86 0.64 16.08
C GLY A 61 13.38 0.65 15.72
N ARG A 62 12.59 -0.36 16.12
CA ARG A 62 11.13 -0.41 15.89
C ARG A 62 10.40 0.88 16.31
N GLU A 63 10.64 1.37 17.53
CA GLU A 63 9.98 2.58 18.04
C GLU A 63 10.29 3.81 17.18
N ALA A 64 11.54 3.93 16.71
CA ALA A 64 11.95 5.02 15.84
C ALA A 64 11.26 4.94 14.48
N ILE A 65 11.15 3.74 13.91
CA ILE A 65 10.43 3.50 12.65
C ILE A 65 8.95 3.84 12.79
N GLU A 66 8.30 3.39 13.87
CA GLU A 66 6.90 3.68 14.14
C GLU A 66 6.65 5.19 14.29
N ALA A 67 7.46 5.87 15.10
CA ALA A 67 7.39 7.32 15.25
C ALA A 67 7.57 8.04 13.91
N GLN A 68 8.49 7.57 13.07
CA GLN A 68 8.73 8.14 11.75
C GLN A 68 7.55 7.89 10.80
N ILE A 69 6.92 6.72 10.82
CA ILE A 69 5.71 6.44 10.04
C ILE A 69 4.60 7.42 10.44
N VAL A 70 4.30 7.53 11.74
CA VAL A 70 3.22 8.39 12.27
C VAL A 70 3.47 9.87 11.99
N ALA A 71 4.71 10.34 12.06
CA ALA A 71 5.05 11.76 11.86
C ALA A 71 4.63 12.29 10.49
N HIS A 72 4.62 11.44 9.45
CA HIS A 72 4.29 11.81 8.08
C HIS A 72 2.79 11.66 7.76
N THR A 73 1.96 11.12 8.66
CA THR A 73 0.53 10.93 8.39
C THR A 73 -0.29 12.15 8.74
N LEU A 74 -1.33 12.42 7.94
CA LEU A 74 -2.28 13.51 8.19
C LEU A 74 -3.25 13.17 9.33
N LEU A 75 -3.60 11.88 9.47
CA LEU A 75 -4.47 11.40 10.55
C LEU A 75 -3.77 11.24 11.90
N ARG A 76 -2.46 11.55 11.99
CA ARG A 76 -1.65 11.47 13.23
C ARG A 76 -1.66 10.09 13.88
N ARG A 77 -1.85 9.05 13.08
CA ARG A 77 -1.74 7.62 13.43
C ARG A 77 -1.19 6.84 12.24
N ALA A 78 -0.67 5.65 12.49
CA ALA A 78 -0.36 4.69 11.43
C ALA A 78 -1.60 3.84 11.10
N ALA A 79 -1.55 3.16 9.95
CA ALA A 79 -2.54 2.14 9.62
C ALA A 79 -2.23 0.84 10.39
N THR A 80 -3.29 0.11 10.72
CA THR A 80 -3.23 -1.16 11.46
C THR A 80 -3.38 -2.36 10.53
N LEU A 81 -3.13 -3.58 11.02
CA LEU A 81 -3.46 -4.80 10.26
C LEU A 81 -4.97 -4.93 10.05
N GLU A 82 -5.79 -4.40 10.96
CA GLU A 82 -7.24 -4.33 10.79
C GLU A 82 -7.63 -3.41 9.63
N ASP A 83 -7.01 -2.24 9.49
CA ASP A 83 -7.21 -1.34 8.34
C ASP A 83 -6.87 -2.06 7.01
N VAL A 84 -5.78 -2.85 6.99
CA VAL A 84 -5.40 -3.68 5.83
C VAL A 84 -6.48 -4.71 5.52
N GLY A 85 -6.99 -5.42 6.54
CA GLY A 85 -8.05 -6.41 6.40
C GLY A 85 -9.33 -5.80 5.84
N ASN A 86 -9.77 -4.66 6.39
CA ASN A 86 -10.96 -3.95 5.94
C ASN A 86 -10.83 -3.49 4.48
N ALA A 87 -9.67 -2.94 4.09
CA ALA A 87 -9.40 -2.54 2.71
C ALA A 87 -9.38 -3.75 1.76
N ALA A 88 -8.80 -4.87 2.18
CA ALA A 88 -8.77 -6.10 1.39
C ALA A 88 -10.17 -6.69 1.19
N VAL A 89 -11.01 -6.71 2.23
CA VAL A 89 -12.42 -7.16 2.14
C VAL A 89 -13.20 -6.26 1.17
N PHE A 90 -13.08 -4.94 1.29
CA PHE A 90 -13.68 -4.01 0.34
C PHE A 90 -13.23 -4.30 -1.09
N ALA A 91 -11.92 -4.40 -1.33
CA ALA A 91 -11.36 -4.68 -2.66
C ALA A 91 -11.86 -6.01 -3.23
N ALA A 92 -11.97 -7.05 -2.41
CA ALA A 92 -12.42 -8.38 -2.85
C ALA A 92 -13.93 -8.45 -3.11
N SER A 93 -14.72 -7.64 -2.41
CA SER A 93 -16.18 -7.63 -2.50
C SER A 93 -16.75 -6.97 -3.76
N ASP A 94 -18.05 -7.17 -3.98
CA ASP A 94 -18.85 -6.48 -5.02
C ASP A 94 -18.99 -4.96 -4.75
N MET A 95 -18.70 -4.50 -3.52
CA MET A 95 -18.67 -3.06 -3.23
C MET A 95 -17.62 -2.33 -4.07
N ALA A 96 -16.57 -3.04 -4.48
CA ALA A 96 -15.51 -2.53 -5.35
C ALA A 96 -15.65 -3.03 -6.81
N ALA A 97 -16.85 -3.43 -7.25
CA ALA A 97 -17.08 -4.00 -8.58
C ALA A 97 -16.60 -3.10 -9.74
N ALA A 98 -16.68 -1.78 -9.57
CA ALA A 98 -16.21 -0.79 -10.56
C ALA A 98 -14.74 -0.39 -10.39
N VAL A 99 -14.00 -1.02 -9.47
CA VAL A 99 -12.61 -0.65 -9.13
C VAL A 99 -11.65 -1.69 -9.69
N THR A 100 -10.87 -1.31 -10.69
CA THR A 100 -9.72 -2.07 -11.23
C THR A 100 -8.69 -1.09 -11.76
N ALA A 101 -7.44 -1.52 -11.93
CA ALA A 101 -6.34 -0.62 -12.30
C ALA A 101 -6.29 0.63 -11.39
N ALA A 102 -6.62 0.46 -10.11
CA ALA A 102 -6.57 1.49 -9.09
C ALA A 102 -5.80 1.02 -7.85
N ASP A 103 -5.48 1.96 -6.97
CA ASP A 103 -5.02 1.68 -5.63
C ASP A 103 -6.01 2.17 -4.58
N ILE A 104 -6.11 1.43 -3.48
CA ILE A 104 -6.82 1.82 -2.27
C ILE A 104 -5.77 2.34 -1.30
N ASN A 105 -5.75 3.65 -1.10
CA ASN A 105 -4.79 4.32 -0.25
C ASN A 105 -5.19 4.25 1.23
N ILE A 106 -4.45 3.47 2.00
CA ILE A 106 -4.58 3.35 3.46
C ILE A 106 -3.37 3.95 4.19
N THR A 107 -2.69 4.93 3.60
CA THR A 107 -1.45 5.50 4.14
C THR A 107 -1.68 6.48 5.31
N CYS A 108 -2.93 6.64 5.77
CA CYS A 108 -3.33 7.68 6.71
C CYS A 108 -2.94 9.11 6.26
N GLY A 109 -2.83 9.31 4.94
CA GLY A 109 -2.49 10.59 4.31
C GLY A 109 -1.00 10.88 4.17
N SER A 110 -0.11 9.92 4.43
CA SER A 110 1.32 10.14 4.16
C SER A 110 1.67 10.13 2.67
N VAL A 111 0.81 9.57 1.82
CA VAL A 111 0.84 9.73 0.37
C VAL A 111 -0.49 10.34 -0.07
N MET A 112 -0.43 11.40 -0.89
CA MET A 112 -1.59 12.04 -1.50
C MET A 112 -1.75 11.52 -2.94
N ASP A 113 -2.99 11.27 -3.37
CA ASP A 113 -3.33 10.81 -4.72
C ASP A 113 -3.82 11.96 -5.61
#